data_AF-A0A920PNL1-F1
#
_entry.id   AF-A0A920PNL1-F1
#
_cell.length_a   1.000
_cell.length_b   1.000
_cell.length_c   1.000
_cell.angle_alpha   90.00
_cell.angle_beta   90.00
_cell.angle_gamma   90.00
#
_symmetry.space_group_name_H-M   'P 1'
#
loop_
_entity.id
_entity.type
_entity.pdbx_description
1 polymer ?
#
loop_
_entity_poly.entity_id
_entity_poly.type
_entity_poly.pdbx_seq_one_letter_code
_entity_poly.pdbx_strand_id
1 'polypeptide(L)'
;MIIFEANDNYRVAGKPAFQTIVFKGGGDAVSSARSVLETGEFDYAWNLQVAPEILSEMEKKGKGEVISAFGTYVERLMVNFTNPNTPDNRSEYMDGNNPHPFLTDYAVRRALSLAIDRQILVDAGYGSAGWLRVTLLKVRRSIAQTPTKSAKPRTSRKQTEFSMKRVGHVAPMAFEPRTV
;
A
#
# COMPACT_ATOMS: atom_id res chain seq x y z
N MET A 1 -19.26 11.35 -3.21
CA MET A 1 -19.17 11.87 -1.83
C MET A 1 -20.11 11.04 -0.98
N ILE A 2 -19.66 10.61 0.19
CA ILE A 2 -20.45 9.83 1.15
C ILE A 2 -20.46 10.62 2.46
N ILE A 3 -21.59 10.65 3.16
CA ILE A 3 -21.71 11.27 4.48
C ILE A 3 -22.00 10.15 5.47
N PHE A 4 -21.17 10.04 6.50
CA PHE A 4 -21.40 9.14 7.62
C PHE A 4 -21.94 9.92 8.81
N GLU A 5 -22.81 9.28 9.57
CA GLU A 5 -23.35 9.81 10.83
C GLU A 5 -22.97 8.88 11.99
N ALA A 6 -22.89 9.45 13.20
CA ALA A 6 -22.66 8.68 14.41
C ALA A 6 -23.79 7.67 14.63
N ASN A 7 -23.42 6.43 14.94
CA ASN A 7 -24.39 5.39 15.29
C ASN A 7 -24.74 5.48 16.77
N ASP A 8 -25.96 5.89 17.08
CA ASP A 8 -26.47 5.98 18.47
C ASP A 8 -26.48 4.63 19.20
N ASN A 9 -26.50 3.52 18.46
CA ASN A 9 -26.43 2.17 19.02
C ASN A 9 -24.98 1.67 19.17
N TYR A 10 -23.97 2.55 19.12
CA TYR A 10 -22.60 2.12 19.27
C TYR A 10 -22.35 1.57 20.68
N ARG A 11 -21.70 0.40 20.74
CA ARG A 11 -21.52 -0.39 21.98
C ARG A 11 -20.79 0.32 23.13
N VAL A 12 -20.16 1.46 22.87
CA VAL A 12 -19.45 2.26 23.88
C VAL A 12 -20.12 3.62 23.96
N ALA A 13 -20.66 3.95 25.14
CA ALA A 13 -21.27 5.25 25.39
C ALA A 13 -20.29 6.40 25.12
N GLY A 14 -20.80 7.50 24.56
CA GLY A 14 -20.00 8.69 24.22
C GLY A 14 -19.03 8.50 23.04
N LYS A 15 -19.22 7.46 22.21
CA LYS A 15 -18.46 7.26 20.97
C LYS A 15 -19.40 7.04 19.78
N PRO A 16 -19.01 7.47 18.56
CA PRO A 16 -17.77 8.19 18.19
C PRO A 16 -17.72 9.64 18.69
N ALA A 17 -16.54 10.25 18.70
CA ALA A 17 -16.33 11.64 19.13
C ALA A 17 -16.79 12.69 18.11
N PHE A 18 -17.19 12.26 16.91
CA PHE A 18 -17.63 13.11 15.81
C PHE A 18 -19.04 12.69 15.39
N GLN A 19 -19.88 13.66 15.09
CA GLN A 19 -21.27 13.38 14.68
C GLN A 19 -21.36 13.03 13.20
N THR A 20 -20.53 13.68 12.38
CA THR A 20 -20.59 13.56 10.93
C THR A 20 -19.19 13.48 10.35
N ILE A 21 -19.02 12.63 9.33
CA ILE A 21 -17.81 12.58 8.52
C ILE A 21 -18.22 12.73 7.06
N VAL A 22 -17.72 13.79 6.41
CA VAL A 22 -17.81 13.93 4.96
C VAL A 22 -16.64 13.19 4.33
N PHE A 23 -16.96 12.22 3.47
CA PHE A 23 -16.01 11.33 2.85
C PHE A 23 -15.96 11.54 1.34
N LYS A 24 -14.84 12.08 0.85
CA LYS A 24 -14.58 12.32 -0.56
C LYS A 24 -13.52 11.34 -1.06
N GLY A 25 -13.94 10.46 -1.97
CA GLY A 25 -13.06 9.59 -2.74
C GLY A 25 -13.23 9.85 -4.25
N GLY A 26 -12.43 9.16 -5.05
CA GLY A 26 -12.48 9.25 -6.53
C GLY A 26 -11.59 10.33 -7.14
N GLY A 27 -10.77 11.01 -6.34
CA GLY A 27 -9.69 11.89 -6.82
C GLY A 27 -8.36 11.15 -6.91
N ASP A 28 -7.34 11.85 -7.40
CA ASP A 28 -5.95 11.42 -7.36
C ASP A 28 -5.26 11.82 -6.02
N ALA A 29 -4.05 11.31 -5.81
CA ALA A 29 -3.33 11.54 -4.56
C ALA A 29 -2.92 13.01 -4.36
N VAL A 30 -2.60 13.72 -5.45
CA VAL A 30 -2.18 15.12 -5.40
C VAL A 30 -3.36 16.03 -5.09
N SER A 31 -4.53 15.80 -5.71
CA SER A 31 -5.74 16.56 -5.38
C SER A 31 -6.20 16.32 -3.94
N SER A 32 -6.07 15.09 -3.44
CA SER A 32 -6.39 14.75 -2.04
C SER A 32 -5.42 15.41 -1.05
N ALA A 33 -4.12 15.42 -1.34
CA ALA A 33 -3.13 16.13 -0.51
C ALA A 33 -3.39 17.65 -0.51
N ARG A 34 -3.65 18.21 -1.70
CA ARG A 34 -3.92 19.64 -1.88
C ARG A 34 -5.13 20.11 -1.09
N SER A 35 -6.17 19.28 -1.00
CA SER A 35 -7.39 19.66 -0.30
C SER A 35 -7.18 19.87 1.20
N VAL A 36 -6.14 19.27 1.78
CA VAL A 36 -5.78 19.42 3.20
C VAL A 36 -4.65 20.43 3.37
N LEU A 37 -3.54 20.24 2.66
CA LEU A 37 -2.30 20.98 2.87
C LEU A 37 -2.29 22.37 2.22
N GLU A 38 -3.17 22.65 1.24
CA GLU A 38 -3.20 23.95 0.55
C GLU A 38 -4.54 24.67 0.66
N THR A 39 -5.67 23.99 0.39
CA THR A 39 -6.98 24.64 0.42
C THR A 39 -7.60 24.60 1.82
N GLY A 40 -7.43 23.49 2.55
CA GLY A 40 -8.12 23.25 3.82
C GLY A 40 -9.61 22.96 3.64
N GLU A 41 -10.00 22.42 2.48
CA GLU A 41 -11.36 21.92 2.22
C GLU A 41 -11.65 20.65 3.02
N PHE A 42 -10.62 19.90 3.41
CA PHE A 42 -10.72 18.69 4.24
C PHE A 42 -9.67 18.70 5.34
N ASP A 43 -9.94 18.00 6.44
CA ASP A 43 -9.03 17.92 7.59
C ASP A 43 -8.01 16.78 7.48
N TYR A 44 -8.35 15.72 6.73
CA TYR A 44 -7.51 14.53 6.62
C TYR A 44 -7.44 14.03 5.19
N ALA A 45 -6.26 13.59 4.75
CA ALA A 45 -6.08 12.87 3.50
C ALA A 45 -5.29 11.59 3.73
N TRP A 46 -5.69 10.52 3.05
CA TRP A 46 -5.17 9.18 3.27
C TRP A 46 -4.58 8.58 2.00
N ASN A 47 -3.56 7.72 2.22
CA ASN A 47 -2.81 7.01 1.19
C ASN A 47 -2.22 7.94 0.11
N LEU A 48 -1.53 8.99 0.56
CA LEU A 48 -0.87 9.97 -0.28
C LEU A 48 0.39 9.39 -0.94
N GLN A 49 0.23 8.65 -2.03
CA GLN A 49 1.32 8.22 -2.90
C GLN A 49 1.71 9.35 -3.86
N VAL A 50 2.26 10.42 -3.28
CA VAL A 50 2.72 11.62 -3.99
C VAL A 50 4.22 11.75 -3.80
N ALA A 51 4.92 12.25 -4.83
CA ALA A 51 6.37 12.46 -4.77
C ALA A 51 6.76 13.30 -3.53
N PRO A 52 7.84 12.93 -2.81
CA PRO A 52 8.22 13.59 -1.57
C PRO A 52 8.41 15.11 -1.70
N GLU A 53 8.96 15.56 -2.82
CA GLU A 53 9.23 16.98 -3.09
C GLU A 53 7.92 17.76 -3.17
N ILE A 54 6.90 17.20 -3.84
CA ILE A 54 5.58 17.84 -3.95
C ILE A 54 4.91 17.93 -2.59
N LEU A 55 4.95 16.86 -1.79
CA LEU A 55 4.37 16.86 -0.44
C LEU A 55 5.06 17.86 0.48
N SER A 56 6.39 17.96 0.42
CA SER A 56 7.14 18.93 1.23
C SER A 56 6.79 20.38 0.85
N GLU A 57 6.63 20.68 -0.44
CA GLU A 57 6.19 22.01 -0.88
C GLU A 57 4.75 22.32 -0.43
N MET A 58 3.86 21.32 -0.40
CA MET A 58 2.50 21.48 0.12
C MET A 58 2.50 21.73 1.63
N GLU A 59 3.27 20.94 2.40
CA GLU A 59 3.38 21.04 3.85
C GLU A 59 3.94 22.40 4.31
N LYS A 60 4.90 22.96 3.57
CA LYS A 60 5.45 24.31 3.83
C LYS A 60 4.40 25.43 3.82
N LYS A 61 3.22 25.21 3.23
CA LYS A 61 2.11 26.17 3.27
C LYS A 61 1.42 26.24 4.63
N GLY A 62 1.75 25.33 5.55
CA GLY A 62 1.45 25.44 6.97
C GLY A 62 0.01 25.12 7.38
N LYS A 63 -0.79 24.49 6.51
CA LYS A 63 -2.17 24.10 6.83
C LYS A 63 -2.31 22.70 7.43
N GLY A 64 -1.28 21.87 7.35
CA GLY A 64 -1.27 20.52 7.91
C GLY A 64 0.13 19.92 7.92
N GLU A 65 0.24 18.70 8.43
CA GLU A 65 1.49 17.95 8.57
C GLU A 65 1.38 16.62 7.82
N VAL A 66 2.47 16.20 7.20
CA VAL A 66 2.57 14.91 6.50
C VAL A 66 3.08 13.84 7.46
N ILE A 67 2.19 12.93 7.86
CA ILE A 67 2.53 11.84 8.78
C ILE A 67 2.71 10.53 8.00
N SER A 68 3.91 9.95 8.10
CA SER A 68 4.20 8.63 7.52
C SER A 68 3.98 7.50 8.53
N ALA A 69 3.12 6.54 8.18
CA ALA A 69 2.83 5.36 9.01
C ALA A 69 3.12 4.05 8.25
N PHE A 70 3.99 3.21 8.80
CA PHE A 70 4.38 1.95 8.17
C PHE A 70 3.40 0.80 8.45
N GLY A 71 2.42 0.61 7.56
CA GLY A 71 1.47 -0.52 7.59
C GLY A 71 2.03 -1.84 7.04
N THR A 72 1.18 -2.85 6.88
CA THR A 72 1.57 -4.17 6.33
C THR A 72 1.67 -4.21 4.80
N TYR A 73 1.55 -3.06 4.14
CA TYR A 73 1.57 -2.96 2.68
C TYR A 73 2.96 -3.24 2.12
N VAL A 74 2.97 -3.99 1.02
CA VAL A 74 4.16 -4.27 0.21
C VAL A 74 3.76 -4.05 -1.24
N GLU A 75 4.38 -3.06 -1.87
CA GLU A 75 4.31 -2.87 -3.32
C GLU A 75 5.18 -3.93 -3.99
N ARG A 76 4.63 -4.58 -5.02
CA ARG A 76 5.34 -5.66 -5.73
C ARG A 76 4.91 -5.71 -7.19
N LEU A 77 5.86 -6.06 -8.05
CA LEU A 77 5.57 -6.44 -9.42
C LEU A 77 5.15 -7.92 -9.44
N MET A 78 3.94 -8.17 -9.94
CA MET A 78 3.45 -9.51 -10.21
C MET A 78 3.64 -9.82 -11.68
N VAL A 79 4.18 -10.99 -11.97
CA VAL A 79 4.36 -11.47 -13.34
C VAL A 79 3.32 -12.53 -13.66
N ASN A 80 2.83 -12.51 -14.90
CA ASN A 80 1.91 -13.52 -15.37
C ASN A 80 2.68 -14.76 -15.87
N PHE A 81 2.32 -15.95 -15.37
CA PHE A 81 2.96 -17.22 -15.74
C PHE A 81 2.25 -17.96 -16.87
N THR A 82 1.11 -17.47 -17.35
CA THR A 82 0.36 -18.06 -18.47
C THR A 82 0.69 -17.38 -19.80
N ASN A 83 0.47 -18.07 -20.92
CA ASN A 83 0.78 -17.56 -22.25
C ASN A 83 -0.14 -16.40 -22.68
N PRO A 84 0.39 -15.21 -22.98
CA PRO A 84 -0.42 -14.10 -23.46
C PRO A 84 -0.62 -14.10 -24.99
N ASN A 85 -0.07 -15.08 -25.72
CA ASN A 85 -0.07 -15.08 -27.19
C ASN A 85 -1.08 -16.05 -27.82
N THR A 86 -1.74 -16.89 -27.03
CA THR A 86 -2.77 -17.81 -27.53
C THR A 86 -4.06 -17.03 -27.83
N PRO A 87 -4.60 -17.08 -29.07
CA PRO A 87 -5.79 -16.30 -29.44
C PRO A 87 -7.03 -16.64 -28.60
N ASP A 88 -7.35 -17.93 -28.49
CA ASP A 88 -8.60 -18.37 -27.85
C ASP A 88 -8.50 -18.47 -26.33
N ASN A 89 -7.32 -18.84 -25.79
CA ASN A 89 -7.11 -19.11 -24.36
C ASN A 89 -6.07 -18.16 -23.74
N ARG A 90 -6.15 -16.87 -24.09
CA ARG A 90 -5.14 -15.87 -23.70
C ARG A 90 -5.04 -15.73 -22.18
N SER A 91 -3.85 -16.00 -21.65
CA SER A 91 -3.55 -15.90 -20.22
C SER A 91 -4.41 -16.78 -19.31
N GLU A 92 -4.96 -17.87 -19.84
CA GLU A 92 -5.75 -18.82 -19.05
C GLU A 92 -4.84 -19.84 -18.35
N TYR A 93 -5.12 -20.10 -17.07
CA TYR A 93 -4.43 -21.10 -16.28
C TYR A 93 -5.01 -22.50 -16.59
N MET A 94 -4.52 -23.10 -17.69
CA MET A 94 -4.93 -24.44 -18.13
C MET A 94 -4.12 -25.54 -17.45
N ASP A 95 -4.15 -25.59 -16.12
CA ASP A 95 -3.39 -26.56 -15.29
C ASP A 95 -1.89 -26.65 -15.63
N GLY A 96 -1.30 -25.53 -16.07
CA GLY A 96 0.10 -25.44 -16.47
C GLY A 96 0.39 -25.78 -17.94
N ASN A 97 -0.60 -26.23 -18.72
CA ASN A 97 -0.46 -26.54 -20.15
C ASN A 97 -0.45 -25.30 -21.06
N ASN A 98 -0.59 -24.11 -20.48
CA ASN A 98 -0.51 -22.84 -21.20
C ASN A 98 0.58 -21.92 -20.63
N PRO A 99 1.86 -22.36 -20.58
CA PRO A 99 2.92 -21.62 -19.91
C PRO A 99 3.33 -20.36 -20.68
N HIS A 100 3.75 -19.33 -19.95
CA HIS A 100 4.34 -18.13 -20.55
C HIS A 100 5.61 -18.48 -21.36
N PRO A 101 5.79 -17.95 -22.59
CA PRO A 101 6.91 -18.33 -23.46
C PRO A 101 8.32 -18.20 -22.86
N PHE A 102 8.56 -17.17 -22.04
CA PHE A 102 9.86 -16.91 -21.43
C PHE A 102 9.83 -16.63 -19.92
N LEU A 103 8.67 -16.29 -19.32
CA LEU A 103 8.59 -16.03 -17.88
C LEU A 103 8.54 -17.30 -17.04
N THR A 104 8.47 -18.50 -17.64
CA THR A 104 8.69 -19.78 -16.94
C THR A 104 10.15 -19.98 -16.55
N ASP A 105 11.09 -19.44 -17.33
CA ASP A 105 12.51 -19.47 -17.00
C ASP A 105 12.84 -18.57 -15.80
N TYR A 106 13.44 -19.17 -14.77
CA TYR A 106 13.88 -18.45 -13.59
C TYR A 106 14.97 -17.41 -13.91
N ALA A 107 15.89 -17.70 -14.84
CA ALA A 107 16.96 -16.79 -15.22
C ALA A 107 16.39 -15.47 -15.75
N VAL A 108 15.34 -15.55 -16.58
CA VAL A 108 14.63 -14.37 -17.11
C VAL A 108 14.00 -13.56 -15.98
N ARG A 109 13.24 -14.19 -15.07
CA ARG A 109 12.61 -13.48 -13.94
C ARG A 109 13.65 -12.86 -12.99
N ARG A 110 14.77 -13.55 -12.77
CA ARG A 110 15.88 -13.03 -11.97
C ARG A 110 16.54 -11.84 -12.64
N ALA A 111 16.78 -11.89 -13.95
CA ALA A 111 17.34 -10.76 -14.71
C ALA A 111 16.43 -9.53 -14.63
N LEU A 112 15.11 -9.69 -14.84
CA LEU A 112 14.13 -8.60 -14.66
C LEU A 112 14.18 -8.01 -13.25
N SER A 113 14.27 -8.87 -12.22
CA SER A 113 14.37 -8.42 -10.84
C SER A 113 15.66 -7.64 -10.56
N LEU A 114 16.79 -8.00 -11.16
CA LEU A 114 18.08 -7.32 -10.98
C LEU A 114 18.20 -6.03 -11.80
N ALA A 115 17.50 -5.95 -12.94
CA ALA A 115 17.47 -4.77 -13.80
C ALA A 115 16.71 -3.59 -13.19
N ILE A 116 15.90 -3.83 -12.14
CA ILE A 116 15.14 -2.78 -11.46
C ILE A 116 15.95 -2.24 -10.28
N ASP A 117 16.36 -0.98 -10.38
CA ASP A 117 16.84 -0.22 -9.25
C ASP A 117 15.66 0.18 -8.35
N ARG A 118 15.45 -0.61 -7.30
CA ARG A 118 14.35 -0.39 -6.35
C ARG A 118 14.63 0.75 -5.39
N GLN A 119 15.90 1.11 -5.18
CA GLN A 119 16.22 2.21 -4.27
C GLN A 119 15.80 3.54 -4.91
N ILE A 120 16.09 3.72 -6.20
CA ILE A 120 15.63 4.89 -6.96
C ILE A 120 14.10 5.02 -6.93
N LEU A 121 13.37 3.91 -7.07
CA LEU A 121 11.90 3.93 -6.99
C LEU A 121 11.37 4.36 -5.61
N VAL A 122 12.05 3.94 -4.55
CA VAL A 122 11.71 4.37 -3.19
C VAL A 122 12.00 5.85 -3.03
N ASP A 123 13.19 6.31 -3.42
CA ASP A 123 13.61 7.69 -3.20
C ASP A 123 12.73 8.67 -3.98
N ALA A 124 12.46 8.39 -5.26
CA ALA A 124 11.67 9.27 -6.12
C ALA A 124 10.15 9.18 -5.86
N GLY A 125 9.64 7.99 -5.51
CA GLY A 125 8.20 7.74 -5.42
C GLY A 125 7.62 7.81 -4.01
N TYR A 126 8.41 7.51 -2.99
CA TYR A 126 7.91 7.29 -1.62
C TYR A 126 8.71 8.04 -0.55
N GLY A 127 9.98 8.34 -0.77
CA GLY A 127 10.86 9.00 0.21
C GLY A 127 10.79 8.33 1.58
N SER A 128 10.45 9.10 2.61
CA SER A 128 10.32 8.61 3.99
C SER A 128 9.15 7.64 4.21
N ALA A 129 8.18 7.55 3.28
CA ALA A 129 7.00 6.70 3.38
C ALA A 129 7.23 5.26 2.86
N GLY A 130 8.35 4.99 2.18
CA GLY A 130 8.63 3.69 1.56
C GLY A 130 10.00 3.18 1.92
N TRP A 131 10.14 1.86 2.11
CA TRP A 131 11.43 1.21 2.32
C TRP A 131 11.60 0.03 1.38
N LEU A 132 12.83 -0.16 0.92
CA LEU A 132 13.21 -1.31 0.12
C LEU A 132 12.95 -2.63 0.87
N ARG A 133 12.38 -3.62 0.18
CA ARG A 133 12.14 -4.96 0.71
C ARG A 133 12.57 -6.04 -0.27
N VAL A 134 13.14 -7.11 0.28
CA VAL A 134 13.51 -8.33 -0.45
C VAL A 134 12.61 -9.52 -0.10
N THR A 135 11.67 -9.35 0.83
CA THR A 135 10.72 -10.39 1.28
C THR A 135 9.31 -9.82 1.46
N LEU A 136 8.31 -10.65 1.16
CA LEU A 136 6.89 -10.31 1.28
C LEU A 136 6.40 -10.25 2.73
N LEU A 137 7.03 -10.98 3.65
CA LEU A 137 6.59 -11.05 5.03
C LEU A 137 7.10 -9.83 5.81
N LYS A 138 6.22 -9.18 6.58
CA LYS A 138 6.61 -8.13 7.53
C LYS A 138 6.75 -8.73 8.93
N VAL A 139 8.00 -8.89 9.38
CA VAL A 139 8.30 -9.24 10.77
C VAL A 139 8.58 -7.95 11.55
N ARG A 140 8.04 -7.84 12.77
CA ARG A 140 8.31 -6.73 13.69
C ARG A 140 9.83 -6.63 13.91
N ARG A 141 10.36 -5.40 13.91
CA ARG A 141 11.81 -5.11 13.91
C ARG A 141 12.61 -5.83 15.01
N SER A 142 11.98 -6.26 16.10
CA SER A 142 12.64 -7.03 17.15
C SER A 142 13.08 -8.45 16.74
N ILE A 143 12.62 -8.97 15.59
CA ILE A 143 12.90 -10.35 15.13
C ILE A 143 13.43 -10.38 13.67
N ALA A 144 13.41 -9.25 12.96
CA ALA A 144 13.85 -9.19 11.56
C ALA A 144 15.39 -9.14 11.48
N GLN A 145 15.95 -10.31 11.20
CA GLN A 145 17.36 -10.68 11.06
C GLN A 145 18.22 -9.65 10.31
N THR A 146 19.39 -9.36 10.87
CA THR A 146 20.60 -8.94 10.13
C THR A 146 20.84 -9.89 8.95
N PRO A 147 21.39 -9.41 7.82
CA PRO A 147 21.61 -10.25 6.65
C PRO A 147 22.62 -11.33 7.03
N THR A 148 22.16 -12.55 7.26
CA THR A 148 23.01 -13.66 7.68
C THR A 148 23.31 -14.54 6.48
N LYS A 149 24.59 -14.57 6.08
CA LYS A 149 25.18 -15.70 5.36
C LYS A 149 24.98 -16.96 6.23
N SER A 150 24.33 -17.97 5.65
CA SER A 150 24.27 -19.38 6.09
C SER A 150 23.94 -19.70 7.57
N ALA A 151 22.75 -20.26 7.85
CA ALA A 151 22.55 -21.19 8.96
C ALA A 151 21.26 -22.04 8.82
N LYS A 152 21.36 -23.30 9.25
CA LYS A 152 20.44 -24.45 9.16
C LYS A 152 19.09 -24.31 9.91
N PRO A 153 18.10 -25.18 9.62
CA PRO A 153 16.72 -25.00 10.09
C PRO A 153 16.56 -25.36 11.56
N ARG A 154 15.79 -24.56 12.30
CA ARG A 154 15.38 -24.86 13.67
C ARG A 154 13.85 -24.83 13.79
N THR A 155 13.32 -25.98 14.16
CA THR A 155 11.93 -26.31 14.50
C THR A 155 11.48 -25.62 15.78
N SER A 156 10.31 -24.96 15.78
CA SER A 156 9.27 -25.10 16.82
C SER A 156 8.02 -24.28 16.51
N ARG A 157 6.87 -24.94 16.70
CA ARG A 157 5.48 -24.48 16.63
C ARG A 157 5.21 -23.18 17.40
N LYS A 158 4.37 -22.31 16.84
CA LYS A 158 3.00 -22.02 17.31
C LYS A 158 2.23 -21.26 16.23
N GLN A 159 1.14 -21.88 15.81
CA GLN A 159 0.18 -21.41 14.81
C GLN A 159 -0.81 -20.50 15.54
N THR A 160 -1.01 -19.29 15.05
CA THR A 160 -2.19 -18.49 15.42
C THR A 160 -2.65 -17.80 14.15
N GLU A 161 -3.86 -18.16 13.75
CA GLU A 161 -4.56 -17.74 12.54
C GLU A 161 -4.73 -16.21 12.51
N PHE A 162 -4.55 -15.61 11.33
CA PHE A 162 -5.19 -14.34 11.03
C PHE A 162 -5.73 -14.39 9.60
N SER A 163 -7.05 -14.23 9.52
CA SER A 163 -7.85 -14.31 8.30
C SER A 163 -7.44 -13.20 7.31
N MET A 164 -7.04 -13.62 6.12
CA MET A 164 -6.61 -12.77 5.01
C MET A 164 -7.83 -12.34 4.20
N LYS A 165 -8.21 -11.05 4.28
CA LYS A 165 -9.11 -10.43 3.30
C LYS A 165 -8.34 -9.40 2.47
N ARG A 166 -8.25 -9.72 1.17
CA ARG A 166 -7.96 -8.89 -0.02
C ARG A 166 -7.22 -7.57 0.21
N VAL A 167 -5.95 -7.55 -0.18
CA VAL A 167 -5.18 -6.32 -0.43
C VAL A 167 -5.70 -5.72 -1.74
N GLY A 168 -6.70 -4.85 -1.64
CA GLY A 168 -7.08 -3.94 -2.70
C GLY A 168 -6.17 -2.70 -2.67
N HIS A 169 -5.79 -2.21 -3.83
CA HIS A 169 -5.23 -0.87 -3.99
C HIS A 169 -6.26 0.12 -3.43
N VAL A 170 -5.93 0.81 -2.33
CA VAL A 170 -6.87 1.75 -1.74
C VAL A 170 -6.66 3.11 -2.39
N ALA A 171 -7.69 3.64 -3.04
CA ALA A 171 -7.59 4.96 -3.66
C ALA A 171 -7.26 6.03 -2.59
N PRO A 172 -6.54 7.10 -2.97
CA PRO A 172 -6.35 8.26 -2.11
C PRO A 172 -7.70 8.94 -1.83
N MET A 173 -7.89 9.41 -0.60
CA MET A 173 -9.18 9.90 -0.12
C MET A 173 -9.00 11.05 0.89
N ALA A 174 -10.00 11.93 1.00
CA ALA A 174 -10.01 13.05 1.94
C ALA A 174 -11.28 13.06 2.81
N PHE A 175 -11.14 13.41 4.09
CA PHE A 175 -12.19 13.34 5.12
C PHE A 175 -12.25 14.62 5.96
N GLU A 176 -13.47 15.02 6.31
CA GLU A 176 -13.75 16.17 7.18
C GLU A 176 -14.66 15.69 8.34
N PRO A 177 -14.13 15.41 9.54
CA PRO A 177 -14.92 15.10 10.73
C PRO A 177 -15.44 16.39 11.39
N ARG A 178 -16.75 16.48 11.61
CA ARG A 178 -17.38 17.61 12.32
C ARG A 178 -17.83 17.21 13.72
N THR A 179 -17.46 18.03 14.71
CA THR A 179 -18.00 18.01 16.07
C THR A 179 -19.21 18.93 16.17
N VAL A 180 -20.03 18.74 17.22
CA VAL A 180 -21.11 19.67 17.58
C VAL A 180 -20.53 20.97 18.13
#